data_AF-A0A917PKS1-F1
#
_entry.id   AF-A0A917PKS1-F1
#
_cell.length_a   1.000
_cell.length_b   1.000
_cell.length_c   1.000
_cell.angle_alpha   90.00
_cell.angle_beta   90.00
_cell.angle_gamma   90.00
#
_symmetry.space_group_name_H-M   'P 1'
#
loop_
_entity.id
_entity.type
_entity.pdbx_description
1 polymer ?
#
loop_
_entity_poly.entity_id
_entity_poly.type
_entity_poly.pdbx_seq_one_letter_code
_entity_poly.pdbx_strand_id
1 'polypeptide(L)'
;MYKKTFKLSITTFSVFMLLIIIGCTPSVENDNQNNQDEKDENIATIENVLENTFSGPDKDFQDVMKLRKDKASRSEDEEFLTSFSQYLEDAFKPYFTDEYYEEFIATYGTTFLDIAYSNNYEMNVKNVEYEKTESNDSIYDFTFKLQYKKEASDQWNENTVKGQANLDDNNKIVNMLIQDTEF
;
A
#
# COMPACT_ATOMS: atom_id res chain seq x y z
N MET A 1 12.10 -18.54 -82.86
CA MET A 1 11.41 -18.00 -81.67
C MET A 1 12.07 -16.70 -81.27
N TYR A 2 11.26 -15.67 -81.09
CA TYR A 2 11.63 -14.25 -81.09
C TYR A 2 11.66 -13.73 -79.65
N LYS A 3 12.63 -12.85 -79.33
CA LYS A 3 12.49 -11.53 -78.66
C LYS A 3 13.85 -11.11 -78.12
N LYS A 4 14.57 -10.25 -78.83
CA LYS A 4 14.52 -8.77 -78.87
C LYS A 4 15.17 -8.09 -77.65
N THR A 5 16.12 -7.26 -78.03
CA THR A 5 17.17 -6.53 -77.32
C THR A 5 16.68 -5.33 -76.51
N PHE A 6 17.37 -5.11 -75.39
CA PHE A 6 18.03 -3.87 -74.94
C PHE A 6 17.37 -2.52 -75.28
N LYS A 7 17.10 -1.71 -74.24
CA LYS A 7 17.63 -0.34 -74.13
C LYS A 7 17.46 0.24 -72.71
N LEU A 8 18.56 0.81 -72.25
CA LEU A 8 18.76 1.67 -71.08
C LEU A 8 18.09 3.05 -71.31
N SER A 9 17.58 3.71 -70.26
CA SER A 9 17.53 5.18 -70.21
C SER A 9 17.44 5.69 -68.76
N ILE A 10 18.31 6.66 -68.46
CA ILE A 10 18.50 7.40 -67.21
C ILE A 10 17.88 8.80 -67.37
N THR A 11 17.18 9.32 -66.35
CA THR A 11 16.88 10.76 -66.15
C THR A 11 16.29 10.94 -64.73
N THR A 12 17.05 11.32 -63.70
CA THR A 12 17.37 12.67 -63.16
C THR A 12 16.22 13.48 -62.50
N PHE A 13 16.36 13.66 -61.17
CA PHE A 13 16.40 14.92 -60.40
C PHE A 13 15.16 15.85 -60.24
N SER A 14 15.14 16.54 -59.08
CA SER A 14 14.37 17.76 -58.70
C SER A 14 13.15 17.51 -57.80
N VAL A 15 13.26 17.58 -56.46
CA VAL A 15 13.30 18.77 -55.55
C VAL A 15 12.05 19.66 -55.65
N PHE A 16 11.58 20.06 -54.45
CA PHE A 16 10.57 21.06 -54.05
C PHE A 16 9.21 20.48 -53.63
N MET A 17 8.48 20.93 -52.60
CA MET A 17 8.65 21.88 -51.48
C MET A 17 7.21 22.06 -50.91
N LEU A 18 7.07 22.29 -49.59
CA LEU A 18 5.91 22.92 -48.88
C LEU A 18 4.60 22.11 -48.74
N LEU A 19 3.75 22.28 -47.73
CA LEU A 19 3.73 22.97 -46.42
C LEU A 19 2.42 22.56 -45.72
N ILE A 20 2.45 22.54 -44.38
CA ILE A 20 1.39 22.94 -43.42
C ILE A 20 0.03 22.21 -43.49
N ILE A 21 -0.33 21.55 -42.38
CA ILE A 21 -1.54 21.95 -41.62
C ILE A 21 -1.24 21.92 -40.12
N ILE A 22 -1.45 23.09 -39.51
CA ILE A 22 -1.48 23.40 -38.09
C ILE A 22 -2.64 22.63 -37.45
N GLY A 23 -2.34 21.84 -36.43
CA GLY A 23 -3.33 21.25 -35.53
C GLY A 23 -3.04 21.68 -34.10
N CYS A 24 -3.24 22.95 -33.77
CA CYS A 24 -3.39 23.37 -32.38
C CYS A 24 -4.73 22.83 -31.87
N THR A 25 -4.69 21.73 -31.16
CA THR A 25 -5.68 21.41 -30.12
C THR A 25 -4.94 21.47 -28.79
N PRO A 26 -5.28 22.36 -27.85
CA PRO A 26 -4.90 22.17 -26.48
C PRO A 26 -5.74 21.00 -25.96
N SER A 27 -5.24 19.78 -26.13
CA SER A 27 -5.63 18.69 -25.26
C SER A 27 -5.15 19.08 -23.87
N VAL A 28 -6.12 19.28 -22.97
CA VAL A 28 -5.93 19.40 -21.53
C VAL A 28 -5.00 18.28 -21.10
N GLU A 29 -3.74 18.63 -20.85
CA GLU A 29 -2.84 17.83 -20.02
C GLU A 29 -3.43 17.90 -18.61
N ASN A 30 -4.32 16.94 -18.31
CA ASN A 30 -4.46 16.46 -16.96
C ASN A 30 -3.13 15.80 -16.65
N ASP A 31 -2.22 16.54 -16.03
CA ASP A 31 -1.09 16.00 -15.28
C ASP A 31 -1.64 15.24 -14.05
N ASN A 32 -2.37 14.16 -14.31
CA ASN A 32 -2.34 13.01 -13.43
C ASN A 32 -1.11 12.20 -13.83
N GLN A 33 0.07 12.79 -13.61
CA GLN A 33 1.28 12.01 -13.43
C GLN A 33 1.08 11.20 -12.16
N ASN A 34 0.44 10.04 -12.30
CA ASN A 34 0.78 8.88 -11.49
C ASN A 34 2.25 8.58 -11.78
N ASN A 35 3.14 9.24 -11.05
CA ASN A 35 4.55 8.90 -11.00
C ASN A 35 4.66 7.54 -10.32
N GLN A 36 4.63 6.49 -11.14
CA GLN A 36 4.79 5.11 -10.69
C GLN A 36 6.25 4.65 -10.73
N ASP A 37 7.20 5.58 -10.84
CA ASP A 37 8.63 5.32 -10.82
C ASP A 37 9.26 6.08 -9.63
N GLU A 38 9.66 5.32 -8.62
CA GLU A 38 10.11 5.72 -7.26
C GLU A 38 8.96 6.01 -6.27
N LYS A 39 8.62 4.99 -5.46
CA LYS A 39 7.62 5.10 -4.39
C LYS A 39 8.16 6.02 -3.29
N ASP A 40 7.45 7.10 -3.02
CA ASP A 40 7.70 8.01 -1.88
C ASP A 40 7.91 7.18 -0.59
N GLU A 41 9.01 7.43 0.12
CA GLU A 41 9.37 6.70 1.34
C GLU A 41 8.28 6.83 2.42
N ASN A 42 7.58 7.96 2.48
CA ASN A 42 6.43 8.14 3.36
C ASN A 42 5.30 7.17 3.02
N ILE A 43 4.98 7.03 1.73
CA ILE A 43 3.96 6.09 1.27
C ILE A 43 4.39 4.64 1.59
N ALA A 44 5.68 4.33 1.46
CA ALA A 44 6.19 3.01 1.84
C ALA A 44 6.03 2.73 3.35
N THR A 45 6.33 3.70 4.22
CA THR A 45 6.10 3.59 5.66
C THR A 45 4.62 3.35 5.96
N ILE A 46 3.71 4.12 5.35
CA ILE A 46 2.27 3.95 5.56
C ILE A 46 1.82 2.55 5.13
N GLU A 47 2.23 2.08 3.95
CA GLU A 47 1.86 0.74 3.46
C GLU A 47 2.30 -0.38 4.39
N ASN A 48 3.54 -0.34 4.87
CA ASN A 48 4.03 -1.37 5.78
C ASN A 48 3.22 -1.42 7.07
N VAL A 49 2.85 -0.26 7.63
CA VAL A 49 2.01 -0.21 8.83
C VAL A 49 0.60 -0.74 8.55
N LEU A 50 -0.01 -0.37 7.42
CA LEU A 50 -1.33 -0.87 7.05
C LEU A 50 -1.31 -2.40 6.85
N GLU A 51 -0.32 -2.93 6.13
CA GLU A 51 -0.15 -4.37 5.95
C GLU A 51 0.06 -5.09 7.30
N ASN A 52 0.93 -4.57 8.17
CA ASN A 52 1.18 -5.18 9.48
C ASN A 52 -0.04 -5.11 10.41
N THR A 53 -0.93 -4.14 10.23
CA THR A 53 -2.14 -3.98 11.04
C THR A 53 -3.32 -4.81 10.51
N PHE A 54 -3.44 -4.96 9.18
CA PHE A 54 -4.66 -5.45 8.52
C PHE A 54 -4.47 -6.70 7.64
N SER A 55 -3.25 -7.20 7.47
CA SER A 55 -2.98 -8.44 6.74
C SER A 55 -2.53 -9.54 7.70
N GLY A 56 -3.27 -10.64 7.72
CA GLY A 56 -3.04 -11.75 8.65
C GLY A 56 -4.34 -12.37 9.16
N PRO A 57 -4.29 -13.19 10.22
CA PRO A 57 -3.13 -13.46 11.06
C PRO A 57 -2.10 -14.33 10.35
N ASP A 58 -0.85 -13.87 10.28
CA ASP A 58 0.25 -14.62 9.68
C ASP A 58 0.81 -15.69 10.62
N LYS A 59 1.79 -16.46 10.15
CA LYS A 59 2.37 -17.55 10.93
C LYS A 59 3.04 -17.05 12.22
N ASP A 60 3.76 -15.94 12.15
CA ASP A 60 4.53 -15.43 13.29
C ASP A 60 3.59 -14.95 14.39
N PHE A 61 2.55 -14.20 14.05
CA PHE A 61 1.49 -13.83 14.99
C PHE A 61 0.79 -15.07 15.58
N GLN A 62 0.43 -16.04 14.74
CA GLN A 62 -0.21 -17.28 15.20
C GLN A 62 0.67 -18.07 16.18
N ASP A 63 1.98 -18.14 15.92
CA ASP A 63 2.93 -18.87 16.76
C ASP A 63 3.10 -18.18 18.12
N VAL A 64 3.17 -16.84 18.14
CA VAL A 64 3.14 -16.07 19.39
C VAL A 64 1.83 -16.29 20.15
N MET A 65 0.68 -16.25 19.46
CA MET A 65 -0.63 -16.44 20.10
C MET A 65 -0.86 -17.85 20.67
N LYS A 66 -0.17 -18.88 20.15
CA LYS A 66 -0.20 -20.24 20.72
C LYS A 66 0.50 -20.34 22.07
N LEU A 67 1.43 -19.44 22.39
CA LEU A 67 2.10 -19.40 23.69
C LEU A 67 1.17 -18.90 24.81
N ARG A 68 0.09 -18.19 24.45
CA ARG A 68 -0.91 -17.67 25.38
C ARG A 68 -1.72 -18.83 25.99
N LYS A 69 -1.41 -19.18 27.25
CA LYS A 69 -2.03 -20.32 27.95
C LYS A 69 -3.49 -20.09 28.32
N ASP A 70 -3.85 -18.85 28.66
CA ASP A 70 -5.22 -18.44 28.96
C ASP A 70 -5.66 -17.35 27.98
N LYS A 71 -6.71 -17.61 27.20
CA LYS A 71 -7.29 -16.63 26.27
C LYS A 71 -8.04 -15.50 26.99
N ALA A 72 -8.40 -15.69 28.27
CA ALA A 72 -9.16 -14.73 29.06
C ALA A 72 -8.29 -13.82 29.95
N SER A 73 -7.00 -14.11 30.08
CA SER A 73 -6.06 -13.33 30.87
C SER A 73 -4.90 -12.86 29.99
N ARG A 74 -4.50 -11.59 30.11
CA ARG A 74 -3.15 -11.16 29.69
C ARG A 74 -2.19 -11.85 30.64
N SER A 75 -1.81 -13.08 30.30
CA SER A 75 -1.08 -13.94 31.21
C SER A 75 0.23 -13.30 31.64
N GLU A 76 0.64 -13.55 32.89
CA GLU A 76 2.00 -13.27 33.38
C GLU A 76 3.01 -14.28 32.79
N ASP A 77 2.68 -14.94 31.66
CA ASP A 77 3.57 -15.87 31.00
C ASP A 77 4.70 -15.09 30.34
N GLU A 78 5.85 -15.07 31.02
CA GLU A 78 7.06 -14.36 30.58
C GLU A 78 7.45 -14.68 29.12
N GLU A 79 7.31 -15.95 28.71
CA GLU A 79 7.57 -16.38 27.34
C GLU A 79 6.62 -15.72 26.33
N PHE A 80 5.31 -15.71 26.60
CA PHE A 80 4.33 -15.03 25.74
C PHE A 80 4.58 -13.52 25.71
N LEU A 81 4.79 -12.88 26.86
CA LEU A 81 5.01 -11.44 26.94
C LEU A 81 6.27 -11.02 26.18
N THR A 82 7.35 -11.79 26.30
CA THR A 82 8.61 -11.51 25.59
C THR A 82 8.43 -11.67 24.07
N SER A 83 7.88 -12.80 23.63
CA SER A 83 7.66 -13.05 22.20
C SER A 83 6.64 -12.08 21.57
N PHE A 84 5.60 -11.71 22.31
CA PHE A 84 4.61 -10.73 21.85
C PHE A 84 5.19 -9.33 21.77
N SER A 85 5.96 -8.90 22.77
CA SER A 85 6.67 -7.62 22.71
C SER A 85 7.62 -7.57 21.51
N GLN A 86 8.38 -8.63 21.27
CA GLN A 86 9.31 -8.69 20.15
C GLN A 86 8.58 -8.63 18.79
N TYR A 87 7.48 -9.36 18.64
CA TYR A 87 6.64 -9.29 17.45
C TYR A 87 6.16 -7.86 17.15
N LEU A 88 5.66 -7.15 18.17
CA LEU A 88 5.20 -5.76 18.02
C LEU A 88 6.35 -4.82 17.66
N GLU A 89 7.51 -4.98 18.31
CA GLU A 89 8.68 -4.15 18.01
C GLU A 89 9.16 -4.36 16.58
N ASP A 90 9.30 -5.61 16.14
CA ASP A 90 9.74 -5.95 14.78
C ASP A 90 8.76 -5.45 13.72
N ALA A 91 7.45 -5.57 13.99
CA ALA A 91 6.40 -5.16 13.05
C ALA A 91 6.22 -3.64 12.97
N PHE A 92 6.36 -2.89 14.06
CA PHE A 92 5.93 -1.49 14.07
C PHE A 92 7.04 -0.49 14.39
N LYS A 93 7.95 -0.79 15.32
CA LYS A 93 8.95 0.18 15.81
C LYS A 93 9.79 0.84 14.69
N PRO A 94 10.15 0.16 13.58
CA PRO A 94 10.84 0.80 12.46
C PRO A 94 10.06 1.89 11.73
N TYR A 95 8.75 2.04 11.94
CA TYR A 95 7.90 2.96 11.17
C TYR A 95 7.42 4.17 11.97
N PHE A 96 7.60 4.16 13.29
CA PHE A 96 7.12 5.20 14.19
C PHE A 96 8.27 5.95 14.84
N THR A 97 7.97 7.16 15.31
CA THR A 97 8.80 7.80 16.34
C THR A 97 8.64 7.04 17.66
N ASP A 98 9.68 7.07 18.52
CA ASP A 98 9.62 6.40 19.82
C ASP A 98 8.42 6.88 20.66
N GLU A 99 8.08 8.18 20.57
CA GLU A 99 6.96 8.79 21.28
C GLU A 99 5.61 8.23 20.82
N TYR A 100 5.38 8.10 19.50
CA TYR A 100 4.08 7.68 18.98
C TYR A 100 3.91 6.16 18.87
N TYR A 101 5.01 5.40 18.85
CA TYR A 101 4.97 3.92 18.80
C TYR A 101 4.07 3.34 19.91
N GLU A 102 4.27 3.77 21.16
CA GLU A 102 3.51 3.23 22.30
C GLU A 102 2.01 3.54 22.19
N GLU A 103 1.67 4.75 21.73
CA GLU A 103 0.29 5.18 21.51
C GLU A 103 -0.40 4.35 20.42
N PHE A 104 0.30 4.13 19.30
CA PHE A 104 -0.22 3.32 18.21
C PHE A 104 -0.45 1.87 18.64
N ILE A 105 0.50 1.26 19.34
CA ILE A 105 0.37 -0.12 19.84
C ILE A 105 -0.80 -0.24 20.83
N ALA A 106 -0.96 0.73 21.73
CA ALA A 106 -2.06 0.72 22.70
C ALA A 106 -3.45 0.84 22.05
N THR A 107 -3.53 1.49 20.89
CA THR A 107 -4.79 1.78 20.20
C THR A 107 -5.13 0.73 19.14
N TYR A 108 -4.17 0.39 18.28
CA TYR A 108 -4.39 -0.40 17.07
C TYR A 108 -3.55 -1.67 16.99
N GLY A 109 -2.39 -1.72 17.68
CA GLY A 109 -1.29 -2.67 17.48
C GLY A 109 -1.66 -4.04 16.91
N THR A 110 -2.50 -4.81 17.60
CA THR A 110 -2.98 -6.13 17.12
C THR A 110 -4.49 -6.28 17.13
N THR A 111 -5.25 -5.21 17.34
CA THR A 111 -6.70 -5.27 17.55
C THR A 111 -7.39 -6.07 16.43
N PHE A 112 -7.05 -5.81 15.17
CA PHE A 112 -7.66 -6.50 14.03
C PHE A 112 -7.16 -7.95 13.88
N LEU A 113 -5.87 -8.18 14.07
CA LEU A 113 -5.28 -9.53 14.01
C LEU A 113 -5.83 -10.44 15.13
N ASP A 114 -6.03 -9.91 16.33
CA ASP A 114 -6.66 -10.62 17.46
C ASP A 114 -8.11 -11.01 17.15
N ILE A 115 -8.88 -10.10 16.55
CA ILE A 115 -10.25 -10.37 16.08
C ILE A 115 -10.24 -11.47 15.03
N ALA A 116 -9.38 -11.35 14.02
CA ALA A 116 -9.31 -12.31 12.92
C ALA A 116 -8.89 -13.70 13.42
N TYR A 117 -7.84 -13.78 14.24
CA TYR A 117 -7.35 -15.02 14.85
C TYR A 117 -8.41 -15.70 15.72
N SER A 118 -9.11 -14.92 16.55
CA SER A 118 -10.12 -15.48 17.46
C SER A 118 -11.35 -16.02 16.72
N ASN A 119 -11.61 -15.51 15.51
CA ASN A 119 -12.78 -15.85 14.71
C ASN A 119 -12.46 -16.69 13.45
N ASN A 120 -11.21 -17.12 13.30
CA ASN A 120 -10.70 -17.87 12.13
C ASN A 120 -10.97 -17.14 10.80
N TYR A 121 -10.62 -15.85 10.76
CA TYR A 121 -10.61 -15.05 9.54
C TYR A 121 -9.19 -14.89 9.01
N GLU A 122 -9.08 -14.80 7.69
CA GLU A 122 -7.93 -14.31 6.97
C GLU A 122 -8.27 -12.91 6.43
N MET A 123 -7.35 -11.97 6.56
CA MET A 123 -7.49 -10.58 6.12
C MET A 123 -6.32 -10.17 5.22
N ASN A 124 -6.58 -9.27 4.27
CA ASN A 124 -5.56 -8.70 3.38
C ASN A 124 -5.91 -7.25 3.01
N VAL A 125 -4.88 -6.41 2.90
CA VAL A 125 -4.97 -5.08 2.30
C VAL A 125 -4.94 -5.18 0.77
N LYS A 126 -5.78 -4.38 0.11
CA LYS A 126 -5.85 -4.23 -1.35
C LYS A 126 -6.12 -2.78 -1.73
N ASN A 127 -5.70 -2.41 -2.93
CA ASN A 127 -6.04 -1.15 -3.59
C ASN A 127 -5.85 0.07 -2.67
N VAL A 128 -4.64 0.23 -2.14
CA VAL A 128 -4.36 1.40 -1.30
C VAL A 128 -4.18 2.63 -2.20
N GLU A 129 -4.91 3.68 -1.85
CA GLU A 129 -4.90 4.99 -2.49
C GLU A 129 -4.48 6.04 -1.46
N TYR A 130 -3.77 7.07 -1.93
CA TYR A 130 -3.25 8.15 -1.08
C TYR A 130 -3.49 9.49 -1.72
N GLU A 131 -3.75 10.47 -0.86
CA GLU A 131 -3.82 11.88 -1.23
C GLU A 131 -3.02 12.68 -0.20
N LYS A 132 -1.97 13.38 -0.64
CA LYS A 132 -1.27 14.32 0.23
C LYS A 132 -2.14 15.55 0.43
N THR A 133 -2.31 15.97 1.67
CA THR A 133 -3.08 17.18 1.99
C THR A 133 -2.41 18.45 1.45
N GLU A 134 -3.16 19.54 1.30
CA GLU A 134 -2.63 20.84 0.85
C GLU A 134 -1.68 21.54 1.87
N SER A 135 -1.30 20.85 2.95
CA SER A 135 -0.36 21.39 3.94
C SER A 135 1.10 21.28 3.46
N ASN A 136 1.99 22.07 4.08
CA ASN A 136 3.42 21.90 3.86
C ASN A 136 3.99 20.66 4.58
N ASP A 137 3.19 20.05 5.45
CA ASP A 137 3.57 18.89 6.25
C ASP A 137 3.37 17.59 5.46
N SER A 138 4.01 16.51 5.89
CA SER A 138 3.86 15.17 5.30
C SER A 138 2.63 14.47 5.85
N ILE A 139 1.45 15.02 5.56
CA ILE A 139 0.15 14.47 5.96
C ILE A 139 -0.56 13.87 4.74
N TYR A 140 -0.92 12.60 4.85
CA TYR A 140 -1.55 11.81 3.80
C TYR A 140 -2.88 11.25 4.28
N ASP A 141 -3.95 11.51 3.53
CA ASP A 141 -5.17 10.74 3.63
C ASP A 141 -4.98 9.43 2.86
N PHE A 142 -5.41 8.32 3.44
CA PHE A 142 -5.34 7.01 2.80
C PHE A 142 -6.71 6.34 2.77
N THR A 143 -6.94 5.55 1.72
CA THR A 143 -8.09 4.68 1.60
C THR A 143 -7.63 3.32 1.08
N PHE A 144 -8.12 2.22 1.64
CA PHE A 144 -7.84 0.88 1.11
C PHE A 144 -9.05 -0.03 1.20
N LYS A 145 -8.96 -1.15 0.51
CA LYS A 145 -9.90 -2.26 0.57
C LYS A 145 -9.38 -3.33 1.52
N LEU A 146 -10.08 -3.53 2.63
CA LEU A 146 -9.85 -4.65 3.53
C LEU A 146 -10.64 -5.86 3.04
N GLN A 147 -9.95 -6.85 2.50
CA GLN A 147 -10.56 -8.12 2.15
C GLN A 147 -10.48 -9.08 3.32
N TYR A 148 -11.58 -9.77 3.61
CA TYR A 148 -11.61 -10.77 4.67
C TYR A 148 -12.52 -11.96 4.34
N LYS A 149 -12.11 -13.14 4.78
CA LYS A 149 -12.91 -14.38 4.64
C LYS A 149 -12.73 -15.25 5.88
N LYS A 150 -13.71 -16.11 6.16
CA LYS A 150 -13.47 -17.23 7.08
C LYS A 150 -12.58 -18.26 6.39
N GLU A 151 -11.65 -18.86 7.12
CA GLU A 151 -10.71 -19.86 6.56
C GLU A 151 -11.41 -21.02 5.83
N ALA A 152 -12.60 -21.43 6.29
CA ALA A 152 -13.39 -22.50 5.68
C ALA A 152 -14.23 -22.06 4.47
N SER A 153 -14.12 -20.79 4.04
CA SER A 153 -14.88 -20.18 2.95
C SER A 153 -13.96 -19.76 1.82
N ASP A 154 -14.40 -19.95 0.58
CA ASP A 154 -13.72 -19.41 -0.61
C ASP A 154 -14.18 -17.99 -0.95
N GLN A 155 -15.22 -17.49 -0.28
CA GLN A 155 -15.79 -16.18 -0.53
C GLN A 155 -15.13 -15.10 0.32
N TRP A 156 -14.56 -14.11 -0.37
CA TRP A 156 -14.06 -12.88 0.21
C TRP A 156 -15.18 -11.84 0.35
N ASN A 157 -15.21 -11.20 1.51
CA ASN A 157 -15.94 -9.96 1.74
C ASN A 157 -14.93 -8.81 1.66
N GLU A 158 -15.44 -7.60 1.46
CA GLU A 158 -14.61 -6.40 1.36
C GLU A 158 -15.27 -5.25 2.12
N ASN A 159 -14.48 -4.50 2.88
CA ASN A 159 -14.87 -3.19 3.37
C ASN A 159 -13.83 -2.13 2.95
N THR A 160 -14.26 -0.88 2.87
CA THR A 160 -13.38 0.26 2.61
C THR A 160 -12.96 0.85 3.94
N VAL A 161 -11.66 0.95 4.17
CA VAL A 161 -11.10 1.58 5.37
C VAL A 161 -10.45 2.89 4.96
N LYS A 162 -10.66 3.91 5.78
CA LYS A 162 -10.09 5.25 5.60
C LYS A 162 -9.32 5.66 6.82
N GLY A 163 -8.35 6.53 6.60
CA GLY A 163 -7.60 7.13 7.67
C GLY A 163 -6.65 8.21 7.18
N GLN A 164 -5.81 8.65 8.09
CA GLN A 164 -4.81 9.67 7.85
C GLN A 164 -3.52 9.31 8.58
N ALA A 165 -2.39 9.62 7.96
CA ALA A 165 -1.06 9.48 8.56
C ALA A 165 -0.30 10.80 8.45
N ASN A 166 0.37 11.19 9.54
CA ASN A 166 1.30 12.30 9.60
C ASN A 166 2.71 11.75 9.85
N LEU A 167 3.67 12.19 9.04
CA LEU A 167 5.06 11.75 9.08
C LEU A 167 6.01 12.93 9.31
N ASP A 168 7.13 12.65 9.99
CA ASP A 168 8.21 13.62 10.16
C ASP A 168 9.18 13.63 8.95
N ASP A 169 10.19 14.49 9.02
CA ASP A 169 11.22 14.61 7.98
C ASP A 169 12.10 13.34 7.82
N ASN A 170 11.99 12.36 8.73
CA ASN A 170 12.66 11.06 8.64
C ASN A 170 11.71 9.95 8.15
N ASN A 171 10.55 10.32 7.61
CA ASN A 171 9.50 9.42 7.15
C ASN A 171 8.96 8.49 8.26
N LYS A 172 9.03 8.93 9.52
CA LYS A 172 8.47 8.23 10.68
C LYS A 172 7.10 8.77 10.99
N ILE A 173 6.16 7.87 11.28
CA ILE A 173 4.82 8.27 11.68
C ILE A 173 4.86 8.90 13.08
N VAL A 174 4.28 10.09 13.18
CA VAL A 174 4.06 10.85 14.42
C VAL A 174 2.59 10.90 14.82
N ASN A 175 1.69 10.56 13.91
CA ASN A 175 0.27 10.35 14.19
C ASN A 175 -0.36 9.49 13.09
N MET A 176 -1.20 8.52 13.44
CA MET A 176 -2.01 7.77 12.49
C MET A 176 -3.39 7.50 13.06
N LEU A 177 -4.42 7.86 12.31
CA LEU A 177 -5.81 7.68 12.68
C LEU A 177 -6.49 6.75 11.67
N ILE A 178 -7.13 5.72 12.20
CA ILE A 178 -8.00 4.82 11.44
C ILE A 178 -9.44 5.19 11.78
N GLN A 179 -10.22 5.63 10.78
CA GLN A 179 -11.49 6.32 10.99
C GLN A 179 -12.72 5.46 10.70
N ASP A 180 -12.65 4.60 9.68
CA ASP A 180 -13.79 3.80 9.23
C ASP A 180 -13.43 2.31 9.25
N THR A 181 -13.77 1.66 10.35
CA THR A 181 -13.63 0.21 10.52
C THR A 181 -14.95 -0.37 10.98
N GLU A 182 -15.97 -0.30 10.14
CA GLU A 182 -17.13 -1.17 10.32
C GLU A 182 -16.68 -2.63 10.08
N PHE A 183 -16.43 -3.36 11.16
CA PHE A 183 -16.03 -4.78 11.15
C PHE A 183 -17.10 -5.64 11.81
#